data_AF-A0A317WVB2-F1
#
_entry.id   AF-A0A317WVB2-F1
#
_cell.length_a   1.000
_cell.length_b   1.000
_cell.length_c   1.000
_cell.angle_alpha   90.00
_cell.angle_beta   90.00
_cell.angle_gamma   90.00
#
_symmetry.space_group_name_H-M   'P 1'
#
loop_
_entity.id
_entity.type
_entity.pdbx_description
1 polymer ?
#
loop_
_entity_poly.entity_id
_entity_poly.type
_entity_poly.pdbx_seq_one_letter_code
_entity_poly.pdbx_strand_id
1 'polypeptide(L)'
;MKLLSTIVASALALAVSVQANDCTAGMSYCAGVLDDVDGAKYNPMMWAQINAKYGKDWNYYIYSPSDFVWHCGAGGTITMGDRCGWGCVNAGAGNSDYCRWE
;
A
#
# COMPACT_ATOMS: atom_id res chain seq x y z
N MET A 1 52.59 -3.69 -12.22
CA MET A 1 51.92 -2.44 -11.79
C MET A 1 50.90 -2.07 -12.88
N LYS A 2 49.62 -2.34 -12.63
CA LYS A 2 48.52 -1.36 -12.43
C LYS A 2 48.31 -0.40 -13.62
N LEU A 3 47.28 -0.65 -14.42
CA LEU A 3 46.57 0.36 -15.20
C LEU A 3 45.18 0.55 -14.56
N LEU A 4 44.87 1.79 -14.23
CA LEU A 4 43.73 2.26 -13.47
C LEU A 4 42.58 2.68 -14.39
N SER A 5 41.36 2.36 -13.93
CA SER A 5 40.11 3.15 -14.05
C SER A 5 39.54 3.36 -15.47
N THR A 6 38.23 3.30 -15.71
CA THR A 6 37.16 4.08 -15.07
C THR A 6 35.80 3.41 -15.30
N ILE A 7 35.03 3.17 -14.25
CA ILE A 7 33.61 2.78 -14.36
C ILE A 7 32.79 4.06 -14.39
N VAL A 8 32.09 4.31 -15.50
CA VAL A 8 31.10 5.40 -15.61
C VAL A 8 29.84 4.94 -14.88
N ALA A 9 29.60 5.48 -13.69
CA ALA A 9 28.35 5.29 -12.99
C ALA A 9 27.32 6.28 -13.55
N SER A 10 26.41 5.81 -14.39
CA SER A 10 25.25 6.58 -14.82
C SER A 10 24.30 6.75 -13.62
N ALA A 11 24.30 7.93 -13.02
CA ALA A 11 23.30 8.29 -12.01
C ALA A 11 21.95 8.47 -12.71
N LEU A 12 21.04 7.51 -12.52
CA LEU A 12 19.63 7.68 -12.87
C LEU A 12 19.04 8.74 -11.91
N ALA A 13 18.74 9.92 -12.44
CA ALA A 13 18.00 10.93 -11.71
C ALA A 13 16.57 10.43 -11.47
N LEU A 14 16.23 10.12 -10.22
CA LEU A 14 14.85 9.85 -9.81
C LEU A 14 14.07 11.15 -9.92
N ALA A 15 13.25 11.27 -10.96
CA ALA A 15 12.26 12.33 -11.08
C ALA A 15 11.23 12.14 -9.96
N VAL A 16 11.36 12.92 -8.89
CA VAL A 16 10.37 12.99 -7.82
C VAL A 16 9.18 13.79 -8.37
N SER A 17 8.26 13.09 -9.03
CA SER A 17 6.96 13.66 -9.35
C SER A 17 6.25 13.90 -8.02
N VAL A 18 5.92 15.16 -7.75
CA VAL A 18 5.04 15.57 -6.65
C VAL A 18 3.65 15.06 -7.00
N GLN A 19 3.41 13.77 -6.73
CA GLN A 19 2.08 13.17 -6.77
C GLN A 19 1.32 13.64 -5.53
N ALA A 20 0.00 13.78 -5.64
CA ALA A 20 -0.88 13.88 -4.48
C ALA A 20 -0.41 12.82 -3.48
N ASN A 21 -0.16 13.24 -2.23
CA ASN A 21 0.74 12.55 -1.30
C ASN A 21 0.33 11.08 -1.16
N ASP A 22 0.92 10.20 -1.97
CA ASP A 22 0.58 8.78 -2.00
C ASP A 22 0.75 8.19 -0.59
N CYS A 23 0.17 7.00 -0.38
CA CYS A 23 0.56 6.23 0.78
C CYS A 23 2.09 6.13 0.83
N THR A 24 2.66 6.22 2.03
CA THR A 24 4.12 6.18 2.17
C THR A 24 4.61 4.76 1.97
N ALA A 25 5.48 4.57 0.99
CA ALA A 25 6.05 3.26 0.67
C ALA A 25 6.74 2.63 1.90
N GLY A 26 6.49 1.35 2.12
CA GLY A 26 6.97 0.58 3.28
C GLY A 26 6.09 0.67 4.51
N MET A 27 5.06 1.52 4.51
CA MET A 27 4.07 1.58 5.60
C MET A 27 2.84 0.73 5.31
N SER A 28 2.07 0.47 6.36
CA SER A 28 0.79 -0.23 6.29
C SER A 28 -0.35 0.71 6.69
N TYR A 29 -1.53 0.53 6.08
CA TYR A 29 -2.66 1.43 6.24
C TYR A 29 -3.97 0.65 6.39
N CYS A 30 -4.85 1.14 7.26
CA CYS A 30 -6.26 0.77 7.26
C CYS A 30 -6.93 1.34 6.00
N ALA A 31 -7.92 0.64 5.46
CA ALA A 31 -8.64 1.09 4.26
C ALA A 31 -9.20 2.51 4.38
N GLY A 32 -9.76 2.88 5.55
CA GLY A 32 -10.27 4.23 5.78
C GLY A 32 -9.20 5.31 5.69
N VAL A 33 -7.96 5.02 6.09
CA VAL A 33 -6.84 5.97 5.96
C VAL A 33 -6.45 6.12 4.49
N LEU A 34 -6.46 5.04 3.71
CA LEU A 34 -6.24 5.12 2.26
C LEU A 34 -7.37 5.90 1.55
N ASP A 35 -8.61 5.76 2.00
CA ASP A 35 -9.74 6.54 1.48
C ASP A 35 -9.57 8.04 1.74
N ASP A 36 -9.07 8.40 2.92
CA ASP A 36 -8.73 9.79 3.28
C ASP A 36 -7.55 10.35 2.45
N VAL A 37 -6.61 9.49 2.04
CA VAL A 37 -5.48 9.87 1.17
C VAL A 37 -5.96 10.11 -0.27
N ASP A 38 -6.58 9.09 -0.89
CA ASP A 38 -7.17 9.18 -2.24
C ASP A 38 -8.11 7.98 -2.47
N GLY A 39 -9.35 8.09 -1.98
CA GLY A 39 -10.35 7.04 -2.18
C GLY A 39 -10.66 6.72 -3.64
N ALA A 40 -10.46 7.65 -4.59
CA ALA A 40 -10.67 7.38 -6.01
C ALA A 40 -9.57 6.48 -6.60
N LYS A 41 -8.34 6.60 -6.09
CA LYS A 41 -7.21 5.72 -6.42
C LYS A 41 -7.28 4.38 -5.68
N TYR A 42 -7.42 4.39 -4.37
CA TYR A 42 -7.19 3.18 -3.56
C TYR A 42 -8.38 2.22 -3.50
N ASN A 43 -9.64 2.69 -3.43
CA ASN A 43 -10.79 1.79 -3.42
C ASN A 43 -10.83 0.78 -4.58
N PRO A 44 -10.66 1.18 -5.86
CA PRO A 44 -10.68 0.21 -6.96
C PRO A 44 -9.50 -0.78 -6.87
N MET A 45 -8.33 -0.36 -6.36
CA MET A 45 -7.18 -1.25 -6.15
C MET A 45 -7.44 -2.29 -5.06
N MET A 46 -8.07 -1.88 -3.96
CA MET A 46 -8.44 -2.77 -2.85
C MET A 46 -9.47 -3.81 -3.32
N TRP A 47 -10.54 -3.36 -3.98
CA TRP A 47 -11.58 -4.25 -4.50
C TRP A 47 -11.06 -5.18 -5.60
N ALA A 48 -10.16 -4.73 -6.47
CA ALA A 48 -9.55 -5.58 -7.47
C ALA A 48 -8.80 -6.77 -6.83
N GLN A 49 -8.07 -6.53 -5.74
CA GLN A 49 -7.33 -7.59 -5.03
C GLN A 49 -8.24 -8.53 -4.25
N ILE A 50 -9.27 -8.01 -3.58
CA ILE A 50 -10.29 -8.83 -2.91
C ILE A 50 -10.99 -9.74 -3.92
N ASN A 51 -11.45 -9.17 -5.04
CA ASN A 51 -12.13 -9.91 -6.09
C ASN A 51 -11.22 -10.96 -6.75
N ALA A 52 -9.93 -10.64 -6.94
CA ALA A 52 -8.96 -11.59 -7.48
C ALA A 52 -8.68 -12.77 -6.54
N LYS A 53 -8.68 -12.56 -5.22
CA LYS A 53 -8.40 -13.61 -4.24
C LYS A 53 -9.62 -14.46 -3.88
N TYR A 54 -10.78 -13.82 -3.70
CA TYR A 54 -11.97 -14.49 -3.16
C TYR A 54 -13.07 -14.74 -4.21
N GLY A 55 -13.00 -14.10 -5.38
CA GLY A 55 -14.04 -14.15 -6.42
C GLY A 55 -15.09 -13.06 -6.24
N LYS A 56 -15.71 -12.63 -7.36
CA LYS A 56 -16.64 -11.48 -7.37
C LYS A 56 -18.05 -11.82 -6.87
N ASP A 57 -18.45 -13.08 -6.96
CA ASP A 57 -19.83 -13.47 -6.73
C ASP A 57 -20.08 -13.59 -5.21
N TRP A 58 -20.93 -12.70 -4.67
CA TRP A 58 -21.42 -12.67 -3.28
C TRP A 58 -20.46 -12.21 -2.16
N ASN A 59 -19.18 -11.96 -2.42
CA ASN A 59 -18.20 -11.69 -1.36
C ASN A 59 -18.21 -10.28 -0.75
N TYR A 60 -18.92 -9.28 -1.30
CA TYR A 60 -18.90 -7.92 -0.71
C TYR A 60 -19.39 -7.91 0.75
N TYR A 61 -20.30 -8.81 1.09
CA TYR A 61 -20.83 -8.96 2.46
C TYR A 61 -19.87 -9.69 3.41
N ILE A 62 -18.86 -10.39 2.89
CA ILE A 62 -17.96 -11.27 3.67
C ILE A 62 -16.56 -10.66 3.78
N TYR A 63 -16.08 -10.03 2.71
CA TYR A 63 -14.77 -9.40 2.61
C TYR A 63 -14.93 -8.01 1.99
N SER A 64 -14.54 -7.02 2.78
CA SER A 64 -14.51 -5.61 2.45
C SER A 64 -13.09 -5.06 2.64
N PRO A 65 -12.74 -3.94 2.01
CA PRO A 65 -11.45 -3.30 2.23
C PRO A 65 -11.10 -3.07 3.71
N SER A 66 -12.09 -2.74 4.53
CA SER A 66 -11.94 -2.52 5.98
C SER A 66 -11.57 -3.77 6.78
N ASP A 67 -11.72 -4.97 6.21
CA ASP A 67 -11.36 -6.22 6.87
C ASP A 67 -9.86 -6.52 6.78
N PHE A 68 -9.06 -5.69 6.11
CA PHE A 68 -7.64 -5.94 5.87
C PHE A 68 -6.79 -4.73 6.23
N VAL A 69 -5.53 -5.00 6.58
CA VAL A 69 -4.45 -4.00 6.51
C VAL A 69 -3.85 -4.02 5.11
N TRP A 70 -3.45 -2.86 4.60
CA TRP A 70 -2.93 -2.69 3.24
C TRP A 70 -1.50 -2.19 3.26
N HIS A 71 -0.58 -2.92 2.64
CA HIS A 71 0.83 -2.53 2.57
C HIS A 71 1.06 -1.61 1.39
N CYS A 72 1.69 -0.47 1.63
CA CYS A 72 2.02 0.49 0.60
C CYS A 72 3.40 0.18 -0.03
N GLY A 73 3.43 0.04 -1.34
CA GLY A 73 4.61 -0.12 -2.17
C GLY A 73 5.05 1.19 -2.84
N ALA A 74 6.03 1.08 -3.74
CA ALA A 74 6.52 2.23 -4.49
C ALA A 74 5.42 2.82 -5.40
N GLY A 75 5.41 4.16 -5.55
CA GLY A 75 4.45 4.87 -6.42
C GLY A 75 2.99 4.78 -5.96
N GLY A 76 2.75 4.61 -4.66
CA GLY A 76 1.41 4.48 -4.09
C GLY A 76 0.69 3.21 -4.57
N THR A 77 1.43 2.16 -4.92
CA THR A 77 0.85 0.84 -5.11
C THR A 77 0.48 0.26 -3.75
N ILE A 78 -0.58 -0.55 -3.68
CA ILE A 78 -0.95 -1.24 -2.43
C ILE A 78 -1.07 -2.74 -2.67
N THR A 79 -0.72 -3.52 -1.65
CA THR A 79 -0.96 -4.96 -1.61
C THR A 79 -1.79 -5.32 -0.38
N MET A 80 -2.71 -6.26 -0.55
CA MET A 80 -3.54 -6.77 0.54
C MET A 80 -2.65 -7.51 1.55
N GLY A 81 -2.67 -7.08 2.81
CA GLY A 81 -2.01 -7.72 3.93
C GLY A 81 -2.94 -8.68 4.67
N ASP A 82 -2.73 -8.77 5.97
CA ASP A 82 -3.50 -9.65 6.86
C ASP A 82 -4.96 -9.19 7.01
N ARG A 83 -5.84 -10.17 7.23
CA ARG A 83 -7.23 -9.90 7.56
C ARG A 83 -7.34 -9.53 9.03
N CYS A 84 -7.76 -8.30 9.33
CA CYS A 84 -7.94 -7.82 10.68
C CYS A 84 -9.29 -8.29 11.26
N GLY A 85 -9.33 -9.49 11.86
CA GLY A 85 -10.57 -10.06 12.42
C GLY A 85 -11.26 -9.20 13.49
N TRP A 86 -10.49 -8.37 14.19
CA TRP A 86 -10.98 -7.45 15.23
C TRP A 86 -10.89 -5.97 14.83
N GLY A 87 -10.75 -5.71 13.53
CA GLY A 87 -10.62 -4.39 12.95
C GLY A 87 -9.18 -3.89 12.88
N CYS A 88 -8.97 -2.92 12.00
CA CYS A 88 -7.70 -2.25 11.82
C CYS A 88 -7.57 -1.04 12.76
N VAL A 89 -6.37 -0.79 13.27
CA VAL A 89 -6.05 0.33 14.15
C VAL A 89 -5.17 1.32 13.40
N ASN A 90 -5.67 2.56 13.28
CA ASN A 90 -4.90 3.68 12.80
C ASN A 90 -3.85 4.08 13.85
N ALA A 91 -2.57 3.88 13.56
CA ALA A 91 -1.46 4.15 14.48
C ALA A 91 -1.01 5.62 14.49
N GLY A 92 -1.66 6.46 13.68
CA GLY A 92 -1.38 7.88 13.53
C GLY A 92 -0.28 8.17 12.51
N ALA A 93 -0.14 9.45 12.18
CA ALA A 93 0.76 9.92 11.13
C ALA A 93 2.21 9.45 11.36
N GLY A 94 2.81 8.87 10.32
CA GLY A 94 4.19 8.37 10.35
C GLY A 94 4.37 6.97 10.95
N ASN A 95 3.29 6.34 11.43
CA ASN A 95 3.31 4.97 11.94
C ASN A 95 2.51 4.03 11.03
N SER A 96 2.94 2.77 10.93
CA SER A 96 2.17 1.76 10.22
C SER A 96 0.93 1.38 11.02
N ASP A 97 -0.21 1.37 10.35
CA ASP A 97 -1.44 0.80 10.87
C ASP A 97 -1.29 -0.72 11.02
N TYR A 98 -2.13 -1.29 11.89
CA TYR A 98 -2.02 -2.70 12.25
C TYR A 98 -3.37 -3.30 12.59
N CYS A 99 -3.47 -4.63 12.48
CA CYS A 99 -4.66 -5.34 12.90
C CYS A 99 -4.72 -5.45 14.42
N ARG A 100 -5.90 -5.21 14.99
CA ARG A 100 -6.12 -5.32 16.42
C ARG A 100 -5.92 -6.77 16.89
N TRP A 101 -4.95 -6.98 17.79
CA TRP A 101 -4.65 -8.27 18.43
C TRP A 101 -4.08 -9.36 17.51
N GLU A 102 -3.54 -8.97 16.35
CA GLU A 102 -2.69 -9.83 15.51
C GLU A 102 -1.20 -9.65 15.85
#